data_AF-A0A917YX33-F1
#
_entry.id   AF-A0A917YX33-F1
#
_cell.length_a   1.000
_cell.length_b   1.000
_cell.length_c   1.000
_cell.angle_alpha   90.00
_cell.angle_beta   90.00
_cell.angle_gamma   90.00
#
_symmetry.space_group_name_H-M   'P 1'
#
loop_
_entity.id
_entity.type
_entity.pdbx_description
1 polymer ?
#
loop_
_entity_poly.entity_id
_entity_poly.type
_entity_poly.pdbx_seq_one_letter_code
_entity_poly.pdbx_strand_id
1 'polypeptide(L)'
;MDPTWTPAASPAQAAALARTGATVLVTLPDELDAALAAAAIYCWHGAQVFVTEHTDQVRLALDMTESLAGRRPPALTRRGLA
;
A
#
# COMPACT_ATOMS: atom_id res chain seq x y z
N MET A 1 -16.01 -2.65 9.30
CA MET A 1 -15.57 -2.19 7.97
C MET A 1 -16.61 -1.21 7.45
N ASP A 2 -16.16 -0.15 6.78
CA ASP A 2 -17.05 0.76 6.05
C ASP A 2 -17.60 0.03 4.81
N PRO A 3 -18.93 -0.03 4.60
CA PRO A 3 -19.52 -0.71 3.44
C PRO A 3 -19.19 -0.04 2.10
N THR A 4 -18.60 1.16 2.09
CA THR A 4 -18.21 1.89 0.87
C THR A 4 -16.86 1.44 0.28
N TRP A 5 -16.08 0.65 1.02
CA TRP A 5 -14.78 0.19 0.55
C TRP A 5 -14.91 -1.00 -0.38
N THR A 6 -14.19 -0.96 -1.50
CA THR A 6 -14.25 -2.00 -2.54
C THR A 6 -13.04 -2.93 -2.44
N PRO A 7 -13.23 -4.23 -2.19
CA PRO A 7 -12.12 -5.17 -2.10
C PRO A 7 -11.47 -5.41 -3.47
N ALA A 8 -10.14 -5.54 -3.48
CA ALA A 8 -9.37 -5.97 -4.65
C ALA A 8 -8.60 -7.27 -4.38
N ALA A 9 -8.63 -8.19 -5.34
CA ALA A 9 -7.94 -9.48 -5.28
C ALA A 9 -6.69 -9.55 -6.16
N SER A 10 -6.39 -8.48 -6.93
CA SER A 10 -5.14 -8.35 -7.68
C SER A 10 -4.68 -6.89 -7.78
N PRO A 11 -3.37 -6.64 -7.98
CA PRO A 11 -2.87 -5.28 -8.17
C PRO A 11 -3.45 -4.59 -9.42
N ALA A 12 -3.69 -5.35 -10.50
CA ALA A 12 -4.35 -4.83 -11.71
C ALA A 12 -5.79 -4.38 -11.44
N GLN A 13 -6.54 -5.15 -10.64
CA GLN A 13 -7.88 -4.78 -10.21
C GLN A 13 -7.85 -3.56 -9.29
N ALA A 14 -6.91 -3.51 -8.34
CA ALA A 14 -6.73 -2.35 -7.46
C ALA A 14 -6.49 -1.07 -8.27
N ALA A 15 -5.60 -1.12 -9.28
CA ALA A 15 -5.34 0.02 -10.16
C ALA A 15 -6.57 0.43 -10.97
N ALA A 16 -7.37 -0.53 -11.44
CA ALA A 16 -8.60 -0.23 -12.17
C ALA A 16 -9.63 0.48 -11.29
N LEU A 17 -9.85 -0.02 -10.07
CA LEU A 17 -10.76 0.57 -9.09
C LEU A 17 -10.28 1.94 -8.59
N ALA A 18 -8.99 2.10 -8.33
CA ALA A 18 -8.42 3.38 -7.89
C ALA A 18 -8.67 4.49 -8.93
N ARG A 19 -8.59 4.17 -10.23
CA ARG A 19 -8.88 5.12 -11.32
C ARG A 19 -10.35 5.55 -11.39
N THR A 20 -11.29 4.78 -10.83
CA THR A 20 -12.71 5.20 -10.75
C THR A 20 -13.00 6.05 -9.51
N GLY A 21 -12.01 6.29 -8.65
CA GLY A 21 -12.17 6.98 -7.38
C GLY A 21 -12.70 6.10 -6.25
N ALA A 22 -12.76 4.78 -6.43
CA ALA A 22 -13.14 3.87 -5.36
C ALA A 22 -12.09 3.88 -4.24
N THR A 23 -12.55 3.71 -3.00
CA THR A 23 -11.65 3.38 -1.88
C THR A 23 -11.38 1.88 -1.93
N VAL A 24 -10.16 1.51 -2.27
CA VAL A 24 -9.75 0.12 -2.49
C VAL A 24 -9.21 -0.47 -1.19
N LEU A 25 -9.79 -1.60 -0.80
CA LEU A 25 -9.40 -2.39 0.37
C LEU A 25 -8.68 -3.67 -0.06
N VAL A 26 -7.63 -4.02 0.67
CA VAL A 26 -6.85 -5.24 0.49
C VAL A 26 -6.69 -5.94 1.83
N THR A 27 -7.04 -7.22 1.89
CA THR A 27 -6.68 -8.09 3.01
C THR A 27 -5.32 -8.70 2.71
N LEU A 28 -4.35 -8.48 3.60
CA LEU A 28 -2.99 -8.95 3.44
C LEU A 28 -2.83 -10.40 3.96
N PRO A 29 -1.87 -11.18 3.43
CA PRO A 29 -1.49 -12.47 4.00
C PRO A 29 -1.04 -12.37 5.47
N ASP A 30 -1.12 -13.49 6.18
CA ASP A 30 -0.70 -13.57 7.59
C ASP A 30 0.82 -13.66 7.75
N GLU A 31 1.55 -14.19 6.77
CA GLU A 31 3.02 -14.24 6.82
C GLU A 31 3.61 -12.84 6.58
N LEU A 32 4.45 -12.37 7.50
CA LEU A 32 4.98 -10.99 7.49
C LEU A 32 5.62 -10.61 6.15
N ASP A 33 6.53 -11.41 5.62
CA ASP A 33 7.23 -11.09 4.36
C ASP A 33 6.26 -11.00 3.18
N ALA A 34 5.27 -11.90 3.13
CA ALA A 34 4.21 -11.87 2.12
C ALA A 34 3.29 -10.65 2.30
N ALA A 35 2.97 -10.28 3.54
CA ALA A 35 2.18 -9.10 3.87
C ALA A 35 2.88 -7.81 3.42
N LEU A 36 4.18 -7.67 3.69
CA LEU A 36 4.98 -6.51 3.29
C LEU A 36 5.09 -6.38 1.78
N ALA A 37 5.37 -7.49 1.08
CA ALA A 37 5.44 -7.51 -0.38
C ALA A 37 4.08 -7.14 -0.99
N ALA A 38 2.99 -7.75 -0.52
CA ALA A 38 1.65 -7.44 -0.99
C ALA A 38 1.28 -5.97 -0.71
N ALA A 39 1.51 -5.47 0.51
CA ALA A 39 1.25 -4.08 0.88
C ALA A 39 1.93 -3.09 -0.07
N ALA A 40 3.23 -3.26 -0.32
CA ALA A 40 3.99 -2.39 -1.21
C ALA A 40 3.43 -2.41 -2.64
N ILE A 41 3.15 -3.58 -3.20
CA ILE A 41 2.63 -3.70 -4.57
C ILE A 41 1.23 -3.09 -4.67
N TYR A 42 0.30 -3.43 -3.77
CA TYR A 42 -1.06 -2.90 -3.82
C TYR A 42 -1.11 -1.39 -3.56
N CYS A 43 -0.28 -0.87 -2.66
CA CYS A 43 -0.11 0.56 -2.43
C CYS A 43 0.41 1.29 -3.67
N TRP A 44 1.39 0.72 -4.36
CA TRP A 44 1.87 1.26 -5.64
C TRP A 44 0.73 1.40 -6.66
N HIS A 45 -0.17 0.41 -6.67
CA HIS A 45 -1.35 0.36 -7.54
C HIS A 45 -2.58 1.14 -7.02
N GLY A 46 -2.45 1.90 -5.93
CA GLY A 46 -3.46 2.84 -5.46
C GLY A 46 -4.44 2.30 -4.43
N ALA A 47 -4.17 1.14 -3.81
CA ALA A 47 -4.93 0.70 -2.64
C ALA A 47 -4.71 1.62 -1.44
N GLN A 48 -5.78 1.91 -0.70
CA GLN A 48 -5.76 2.87 0.42
C GLN A 48 -5.99 2.22 1.78
N VAL A 49 -6.68 1.07 1.81
CA VAL A 49 -7.03 0.40 3.07
C VAL A 49 -6.43 -1.01 3.08
N PHE A 50 -5.72 -1.33 4.16
CA PHE A 50 -5.04 -2.61 4.34
C PHE A 50 -5.49 -3.27 5.64
N VAL A 51 -5.90 -4.52 5.57
CA VAL A 51 -6.25 -5.34 6.73
C VAL A 51 -5.13 -6.34 6.99
N THR A 52 -4.54 -6.28 8.18
CA THR A 52 -3.37 -7.08 8.57
C THR A 52 -3.22 -7.13 10.09
N GLU A 53 -2.54 -8.15 10.60
CA GLU A 53 -2.06 -8.18 11.99
C GLU A 53 -0.72 -7.44 12.17
N HIS A 54 0.08 -7.26 11.10
CA HIS A 54 1.42 -6.66 11.12
C HIS A 54 1.40 -5.14 10.94
N THR A 55 0.61 -4.44 11.76
CA THR A 55 0.24 -3.03 11.53
C THR A 55 1.44 -2.08 11.39
N ASP A 56 2.44 -2.19 12.26
CA ASP A 56 3.56 -1.24 12.30
C ASP A 56 4.54 -1.45 11.14
N GLN A 57 4.83 -2.72 10.82
CA GLN A 57 5.70 -3.09 9.71
C GLN A 57 5.06 -2.72 8.37
N VAL A 58 3.75 -2.98 8.21
CA VAL A 58 3.01 -2.60 7.00
C VAL A 58 2.96 -1.09 6.85
N ARG A 59 2.70 -0.32 7.92
CA ARG A 59 2.75 1.16 7.85
C ARG A 59 4.09 1.67 7.35
N LEU A 60 5.20 1.13 7.83
CA LEU A 60 6.54 1.49 7.35
C LEU A 60 6.73 1.18 5.86
N ALA A 61 6.27 0.01 5.39
CA ALA A 61 6.34 -0.36 3.98
C ALA A 61 5.47 0.56 3.09
N LEU A 62 4.27 0.92 3.54
CA LEU A 62 3.39 1.86 2.84
C LEU A 62 4.03 3.25 2.73
N ASP A 63 4.57 3.76 3.85
CA ASP A 63 5.25 5.05 3.90
C ASP A 63 6.47 5.12 2.97
N MET A 64 7.26 4.04 2.91
CA MET A 64 8.37 3.91 1.97
C MET A 64 7.87 3.87 0.53
N THR A 65 6.82 3.11 0.26
CA THR A 65 6.24 2.96 -1.09
C THR A 65 5.71 4.29 -1.61
N GLU A 66 4.97 5.04 -0.79
CA GLU A 66 4.49 6.39 -1.13
C GLU A 66 5.65 7.38 -1.41
N SER A 67 6.76 7.22 -0.68
CA SER A 67 7.97 8.00 -0.91
C SER A 67 8.65 7.64 -2.24
N LEU A 68 8.78 6.34 -2.53
CA LEU A 68 9.32 5.83 -3.79
C LEU A 68 8.45 6.23 -4.99
N ALA A 69 7.14 6.25 -4.82
CA ALA A 69 6.18 6.68 -5.83
C ALA A 69 6.16 8.21 -6.03
N GLY A 70 6.88 8.99 -5.21
CA GLY A 70 6.91 10.45 -5.27
C GLY A 70 5.64 11.14 -4.81
N ARG A 71 4.71 10.42 -4.16
CA ARG A 71 3.44 10.97 -3.63
C ARG A 71 3.60 11.56 -2.23
N ARG A 72 4.66 11.16 -1.52
CA ARG A 72 5.06 11.70 -0.22
C ARG A 72 6.55 12.02 -0.22
N PRO A 73 7.02 13.13 0.38
CA PRO A 73 8.45 13.33 0.59
C PRO A 73 9.01 12.33 1.62
N PRO A 74 10.24 11.81 1.44
CA PRO A 74 10.87 10.97 2.44
C PRO A 74 11.11 11.76 3.73
N ALA A 75 10.90 11.12 4.88
CA ALA A 75 11.05 11.75 6.20
C ALA A 75 12.48 12.28 6.46
N LEU A 76 13.48 11.68 5.81
CA LEU A 76 14.87 12.12 5.87
C LEU A 76 15.51 11.96 4.50
N THR A 77 16.04 13.04 3.94
CA THR A 77 16.84 13.02 2.72
C THR A 77 18.32 13.07 3.09
N ARG A 78 19.12 12.08 2.65
CA ARG A 78 20.58 12.10 2.76
C ARG A 78 21.20 12.14 1.37
N ARG A 79 22.19 13.00 1.16
CA ARG A 79 23.00 12.97 -0.08
C ARG A 79 23.98 11.79 0.01
N GLY A 80 23.56 10.64 -0.52
CA GLY A 80 24.29 9.37 -0.41
C GLY A 80 25.33 9.12 -1.51
N LEU A 81 25.43 10.00 -2.50
CA LEU A 81 26.42 9.93 -3.58
C LEU A 81 27.39 11.10 -3.40
N ALA A 82 28.59 10.77 -2.93
CA ALA A 82 29.78 11.60 -2.91
C ALA A 82 30.66 11.23 -4.11
#